data_AF-A0A934HCM3-F1
#
_entry.id   AF-A0A934HCM3-F1
#
_cell.length_a   1.000
_cell.length_b   1.000
_cell.length_c   1.000
_cell.angle_alpha   90.00
_cell.angle_beta   90.00
_cell.angle_gamma   90.00
#
_symmetry.space_group_name_H-M   'P 1'
#
loop_
_entity.id
_entity.type
_entity.pdbx_description
1 polymer ?
#
loop_
_entity_poly.entity_id
_entity_poly.type
_entity_poly.pdbx_seq_one_letter_code
_entity_poly.pdbx_strand_id
1 'polypeptide(L)'
;AAEGESPEDLKDSSSYLDAAGNVIRRDPVGYVQRRVKELVQACIQPHGTVILGGESLKDLTRRWITDDHSPRGLWNLMQSDHFWPKLALYVFHFGGLILGALGAWRLRRAWPITLPLIGLIGYMLLMHLIMLALPRYIFPLYPVMWVLAAGVWIPRRAQ
;
A
#
# COMPACT_ATOMS: atom_id res chain seq x y z
N ALA A 1 -19.11 5.35 -34.73
CA ALA A 1 -17.93 5.38 -35.63
C ALA A 1 -16.72 5.15 -34.74
N ALA A 2 -15.94 4.10 -34.99
CA ALA A 2 -14.74 3.80 -34.24
C ALA A 2 -13.65 4.79 -34.65
N GLU A 3 -13.21 5.66 -33.73
CA GLU A 3 -11.93 6.36 -33.85
C GLU A 3 -10.84 5.30 -33.80
N GLY A 4 -10.37 4.89 -34.98
CA GLY A 4 -9.25 3.98 -35.12
C GLY A 4 -7.96 4.69 -34.74
N GLU A 5 -7.21 4.10 -33.81
CA GLU A 5 -5.86 4.52 -33.43
C GLU A 5 -5.01 4.77 -34.69
N SER A 6 -4.29 5.91 -34.71
CA SER A 6 -3.43 6.27 -35.83
C SER A 6 -2.30 5.23 -35.97
N PRO A 7 -1.88 4.88 -37.20
CA PRO A 7 -0.75 3.96 -37.43
C PRO A 7 0.55 4.37 -36.71
N GLU A 8 0.73 5.66 -36.42
CA GLU A 8 1.87 6.16 -35.64
C GLU A 8 1.75 5.82 -34.15
N ASP A 9 0.55 5.90 -33.56
CA ASP A 9 0.30 5.55 -32.14
C ASP A 9 0.56 4.05 -31.88
N LEU A 10 0.21 3.21 -32.85
CA LEU A 10 0.46 1.77 -32.83
C LEU A 10 1.97 1.44 -32.95
N LYS A 11 2.72 2.24 -33.72
CA LYS A 11 4.16 2.09 -33.90
C LYS A 11 4.95 2.53 -32.66
N ASP A 12 4.49 3.58 -31.99
CA ASP A 12 5.10 4.05 -30.75
C ASP A 12 4.80 3.06 -29.61
N SER A 13 3.57 2.59 -29.49
CA SER A 13 3.16 1.59 -28.50
C SER A 13 3.91 0.26 -28.65
N SER A 14 4.09 -0.24 -29.88
CA SER A 14 4.88 -1.47 -30.13
C SER A 14 6.36 -1.28 -29.79
N SER A 15 6.94 -0.12 -30.13
CA SER A 15 8.31 0.25 -29.73
C SER A 15 8.48 0.28 -28.20
N TYR A 16 7.52 0.84 -27.46
CA TYR A 16 7.53 0.83 -25.99
C TYR A 16 7.41 -0.58 -25.40
N LEU A 17 6.53 -1.42 -25.96
CA LEU A 17 6.35 -2.81 -25.52
C LEU A 17 7.60 -3.66 -25.78
N ASP A 18 8.25 -3.48 -26.93
CA ASP A 18 9.49 -4.17 -27.28
C ASP A 18 10.67 -3.69 -26.44
N ALA A 19 10.76 -2.38 -26.16
CA ALA A 19 11.76 -1.82 -25.26
C ALA A 19 11.57 -2.33 -23.83
N ALA A 20 10.35 -2.30 -23.31
CA ALA A 20 10.02 -2.83 -21.99
C ALA A 20 10.31 -4.33 -21.90
N GLY A 21 9.91 -5.10 -22.92
CA GLY A 21 10.19 -6.53 -23.02
C GLY A 21 11.69 -6.85 -23.04
N ASN A 22 12.49 -6.06 -23.76
CA ASN A 22 13.94 -6.22 -23.80
C ASN A 22 14.61 -5.86 -22.46
N VAL A 23 14.12 -4.84 -21.75
CA VAL A 23 14.61 -4.49 -20.41
C VAL A 23 14.30 -5.61 -19.41
N ILE A 24 13.06 -6.15 -19.43
CA ILE A 24 12.65 -7.23 -18.53
C ILE A 24 13.43 -8.53 -18.79
N ARG A 25 13.64 -8.90 -20.06
CA ARG A 25 14.39 -10.12 -20.40
C ARG A 25 15.87 -10.03 -20.03
N ARG A 26 16.47 -8.84 -20.10
CA ARG A 26 17.87 -8.62 -19.75
C ARG A 26 18.12 -8.69 -18.24
N ASP A 27 17.14 -8.31 -17.44
CA ASP A 27 17.22 -8.37 -15.98
C ASP A 27 15.86 -8.71 -15.33
N PRO A 28 15.43 -9.99 -15.39
CA PRO A 28 14.14 -10.39 -14.85
C PRO A 28 14.10 -10.29 -13.32
N VAL A 29 15.24 -10.54 -12.67
CA VAL A 29 15.35 -10.46 -11.21
C VAL A 29 15.26 -9.00 -10.75
N GLY A 30 15.99 -8.08 -11.38
CA GLY A 30 15.92 -6.66 -11.07
C GLY A 30 14.54 -6.06 -11.35
N TYR A 31 13.84 -6.51 -12.40
CA TYR A 31 12.45 -6.14 -12.64
C TYR A 31 11.54 -6.56 -11.49
N VAL A 32 11.58 -7.83 -11.07
CA VAL A 32 10.77 -8.34 -9.96
C VAL A 32 11.10 -7.61 -8.66
N GLN A 33 12.38 -7.41 -8.34
CA GLN A 33 12.81 -6.65 -7.17
C GLN A 33 12.24 -5.23 -7.16
N ARG A 34 12.25 -4.55 -8.32
CA ARG A 34 11.66 -3.22 -8.47
C ARG A 34 10.14 -3.25 -8.25
N ARG A 35 9.42 -4.21 -8.83
CA ARG A 35 7.96 -4.36 -8.63
C ARG A 35 7.63 -4.60 -7.17
N VAL A 36 8.37 -5.48 -6.49
CA VAL A 36 8.20 -5.73 -5.04
C VAL A 36 8.45 -4.45 -4.24
N LYS A 37 9.52 -3.69 -4.55
CA LYS A 37 9.82 -2.43 -3.87
C LYS A 37 8.70 -1.41 -4.05
N GLU A 38 8.20 -1.23 -5.27
CA GLU A 38 7.09 -0.33 -5.58
C GLU A 38 5.81 -0.76 -4.85
N LEU A 39 5.51 -2.05 -4.81
CA LEU A 39 4.36 -2.61 -4.08
C LEU A 39 4.47 -2.35 -2.57
N VAL A 40 5.63 -2.60 -1.97
CA VAL A 40 5.89 -2.31 -0.55
C VAL A 40 5.75 -0.83 -0.26
N GLN A 41 6.31 0.04 -1.11
CA GLN A 41 6.17 1.49 -0.97
C GLN A 41 4.70 1.92 -1.05
N ALA A 42 3.93 1.35 -1.98
CA ALA A 42 2.52 1.62 -2.11
C ALA A 42 1.72 1.12 -0.88
N CYS A 43 2.07 -0.03 -0.31
CA CYS A 43 1.47 -0.53 0.93
C CYS A 43 1.77 0.38 2.13
N ILE A 44 2.94 1.02 2.17
CA ILE A 44 3.35 1.87 3.30
C ILE A 44 2.84 3.32 3.16
N GLN A 45 2.50 3.77 1.96
CA GLN A 45 1.99 5.11 1.71
C GLN A 45 0.47 5.20 1.99
N PRO A 46 0.02 5.97 3.00
CA PRO A 46 -1.40 6.09 3.26
C PRO A 46 -2.14 6.86 2.19
N HIS A 47 -3.26 6.30 1.72
CA HIS A 47 -4.11 6.94 0.72
C HIS A 47 -4.64 8.29 1.24
N GLY A 48 -4.80 9.27 0.35
CA GLY A 48 -5.31 10.62 0.68
C GLY A 48 -4.29 11.57 1.30
N THR A 49 -3.17 11.08 1.85
CA THR A 49 -2.15 11.95 2.49
C THR A 49 -1.43 12.86 1.50
N VAL A 50 -1.29 12.42 0.24
CA VAL A 50 -0.67 13.21 -0.84
C VAL A 50 -1.59 14.35 -1.30
N ILE A 51 -2.92 14.18 -1.18
CA ILE A 51 -3.91 15.16 -1.62
C ILE A 51 -3.97 16.34 -0.63
N LEU A 52 -3.78 16.06 0.66
CA LEU A 52 -3.82 17.07 1.72
C LEU A 52 -2.65 18.08 1.68
N GLY A 53 -1.66 17.87 0.80
CA GLY A 53 -0.53 18.79 0.63
C GLY A 53 0.34 18.96 1.88
N GLY A 54 1.28 19.90 1.82
CA GLY A 54 2.23 20.17 2.91
C GLY A 54 3.21 19.02 3.17
N GLU A 55 4.00 19.16 4.22
CA GLU A 55 5.00 18.16 4.58
C GLU A 55 4.35 16.87 5.13
N SER A 56 4.98 15.73 4.87
CA SER A 56 4.45 14.44 5.31
C SER A 56 4.65 14.29 6.82
N LEU A 57 3.64 13.72 7.50
CA LEU A 57 3.74 13.47 8.94
C LEU A 57 4.90 12.51 9.25
N LYS A 58 5.18 11.56 8.36
CA LYS A 58 6.32 10.65 8.46
C LYS A 58 7.65 11.40 8.48
N ASP A 59 7.84 12.43 7.63
CA ASP A 59 9.09 13.17 7.55
C ASP A 59 9.25 14.16 8.71
N LEU A 60 8.15 14.77 9.17
CA LEU A 60 8.09 15.55 10.42
C LEU A 60 8.47 14.69 11.63
N THR A 61 7.82 13.53 11.79
CA THR A 61 8.12 12.59 12.87
C THR A 61 9.55 12.08 12.78
N ARG A 62 10.05 11.76 11.58
CA ARG A 62 11.42 11.30 11.38
C ARG A 62 12.42 12.35 11.85
N ARG A 63 12.31 13.60 11.38
CA ARG A 63 13.20 14.70 11.81
C ARG A 63 13.15 14.94 13.31
N TRP A 64 11.97 14.85 13.91
CA TRP A 64 11.85 14.97 15.35
C TRP A 64 12.59 13.85 16.10
N ILE A 65 12.51 12.61 15.62
CA ILE A 65 13.20 11.43 16.17
C ILE A 65 14.69 11.39 15.81
N THR A 66 15.16 12.09 14.78
CA THR A 66 16.58 12.06 14.41
C THR A 66 17.35 13.25 14.95
N ASP A 67 16.75 14.44 14.89
CA ASP A 67 17.50 15.69 14.98
C ASP A 67 17.09 16.57 16.18
N ASP A 68 15.80 16.66 16.50
CA ASP A 68 15.29 17.65 17.47
C ASP A 68 15.09 17.06 18.88
N HIS A 69 14.31 15.97 19.00
CA HIS A 69 13.93 15.32 20.27
C HIS A 69 13.32 16.22 21.35
N SER A 70 13.00 17.49 21.06
CA SER A 70 12.49 18.42 22.06
C SER A 70 10.95 18.39 22.18
N PRO A 71 10.38 18.67 23.37
CA PRO A 71 8.93 18.85 23.52
C PRO A 71 8.36 19.94 22.61
N ARG A 72 9.16 20.98 22.33
CA ARG A 72 8.79 22.08 21.43
C ARG A 72 8.68 21.61 19.98
N GLY A 73 9.60 20.75 19.53
CA GLY A 73 9.53 20.10 18.23
C GLY A 73 8.27 19.26 18.05
N LEU A 74 7.91 18.50 19.10
CA LEU A 74 6.68 17.70 19.10
C LEU A 74 5.43 18.59 19.00
N TRP A 75 5.41 19.71 19.73
CA TRP A 75 4.32 20.69 19.66
C TRP A 75 4.20 21.32 18.27
N ASN A 76 5.33 21.68 17.64
CA ASN A 76 5.34 22.20 16.28
C ASN A 76 4.82 21.16 15.26
N LEU A 77 5.14 19.89 15.45
CA LEU A 77 4.62 18.79 14.64
C LEU A 77 3.09 18.69 14.74
N MET A 78 2.51 18.84 15.94
CA MET A 78 1.06 18.81 16.14
C MET A 78 0.34 20.02 15.51
N GLN A 79 1.06 21.13 15.29
CA GLN A 79 0.55 22.33 14.60
C GLN A 79 0.77 22.31 13.08
N SER A 80 1.33 21.23 12.53
CA SER A 80 1.56 21.12 11.08
C SER A 80 0.26 21.06 10.27
N ASP A 81 0.38 21.42 8.98
CA ASP A 81 -0.75 21.49 8.06
C ASP A 81 -1.52 20.16 8.00
N HIS A 82 -2.83 20.25 8.27
CA HIS A 82 -3.75 19.12 8.30
C HIS A 82 -3.27 17.96 9.20
N PHE A 83 -2.60 18.27 10.32
CA PHE A 83 -2.06 17.27 11.25
C PHE A 83 -3.11 16.21 11.64
N TRP A 84 -4.27 16.61 12.15
CA TRP A 84 -5.29 15.67 12.62
C TRP A 84 -5.87 14.78 11.51
N PRO A 85 -6.30 15.32 10.34
CA PRO A 85 -6.69 14.47 9.20
C PRO A 85 -5.60 13.52 8.75
N LYS A 86 -4.34 13.99 8.62
CA LYS A 86 -3.20 13.13 8.24
C LYS A 86 -3.00 12.04 9.29
N LEU A 87 -2.97 12.38 10.57
CA LEU A 87 -2.82 11.43 11.66
C LEU A 87 -3.91 10.36 11.62
N ALA A 88 -5.18 10.74 11.44
CA ALA A 88 -6.29 9.81 11.32
C ALA A 88 -6.10 8.83 10.14
N LEU A 89 -5.66 9.31 8.98
CA LEU A 89 -5.35 8.46 7.82
C LEU A 89 -4.19 7.50 8.12
N TYR A 90 -3.12 7.98 8.76
CA TYR A 90 -1.99 7.14 9.16
C TYR A 90 -2.42 6.06 10.17
N VAL A 91 -3.17 6.42 11.21
CA VAL A 91 -3.67 5.48 12.22
C VAL A 91 -4.61 4.46 11.59
N PHE A 92 -5.54 4.89 10.74
CA PHE A 92 -6.46 3.99 10.06
C PHE A 92 -5.72 3.01 9.14
N HIS A 93 -4.75 3.52 8.39
CA HIS A 93 -3.94 2.74 7.44
C HIS A 93 -3.08 1.70 8.15
N PHE A 94 -2.21 2.14 9.07
CA PHE A 94 -1.30 1.24 9.78
C PHE A 94 -2.04 0.36 10.79
N GLY A 95 -3.11 0.86 11.41
CA GLY A 95 -3.99 0.06 12.26
C GLY A 95 -4.60 -1.11 11.49
N GLY A 96 -5.19 -0.85 10.32
CA GLY A 96 -5.74 -1.89 9.45
C GLY A 96 -4.69 -2.91 9.01
N LEU A 97 -3.50 -2.46 8.59
CA LEU A 97 -2.41 -3.36 8.18
C LEU A 97 -1.91 -4.26 9.32
N ILE A 98 -1.55 -3.66 10.46
CA ILE A 98 -0.97 -4.37 11.60
C ILE A 98 -2.01 -5.30 12.24
N LEU A 99 -3.18 -4.77 12.57
CA LEU A 99 -4.23 -5.56 13.22
C LEU A 99 -4.81 -6.61 12.26
N GLY A 100 -4.96 -6.29 10.97
CA GLY A 100 -5.39 -7.25 9.95
C GLY A 100 -4.44 -8.43 9.82
N ALA A 101 -3.12 -8.17 9.79
CA ALA A 101 -2.11 -9.21 9.77
C ALA A 101 -2.13 -10.07 11.06
N LEU A 102 -2.25 -9.44 12.23
CA LEU A 102 -2.37 -10.13 13.51
C LEU A 102 -3.64 -10.98 13.61
N GLY A 103 -4.76 -10.46 13.12
CA GLY A 103 -6.05 -11.15 13.08
C GLY A 103 -6.01 -12.36 12.15
N ALA A 104 -5.44 -12.21 10.95
CA ALA A 104 -5.19 -13.31 10.03
C ALA A 104 -4.30 -14.40 10.66
N TRP A 105 -3.23 -14.00 11.32
CA TRP A 105 -2.35 -14.93 12.06
C TRP A 105 -3.10 -15.66 13.19
N ARG A 106 -3.91 -14.94 13.97
CA ARG A 106 -4.68 -15.52 15.08
C ARG A 106 -5.72 -16.52 14.59
N LEU A 107 -6.37 -16.22 13.46
CA LEU A 107 -7.40 -17.03 12.82
C LEU A 107 -6.84 -18.06 11.82
N ARG A 108 -5.51 -18.25 11.75
CA ARG A 108 -4.86 -19.20 10.82
C ARG A 108 -5.35 -20.65 10.92
N ARG A 109 -5.89 -21.05 12.08
CA ARG A 109 -6.48 -22.38 12.29
C ARG A 109 -7.91 -22.48 11.76
N ALA A 110 -8.62 -21.35 11.64
CA ALA A 110 -9.94 -21.25 11.00
C ALA A 110 -9.77 -20.97 9.51
N TRP A 111 -8.92 -21.76 8.85
CA TRP A 111 -8.51 -21.54 7.46
C TRP A 111 -9.68 -21.43 6.49
N PRO A 112 -10.82 -22.15 6.59
CA PRO A 112 -11.88 -22.02 5.59
C PRO A 112 -12.50 -20.61 5.52
N ILE A 113 -12.45 -19.86 6.63
CA ILE A 113 -12.99 -18.50 6.73
C ILE A 113 -11.93 -17.46 6.37
N THR A 114 -10.68 -17.69 6.77
CA THR A 114 -9.58 -16.74 6.51
C THR A 114 -9.00 -16.86 5.11
N LEU A 115 -8.98 -18.05 4.50
CA LEU A 115 -8.38 -18.27 3.18
C LEU A 115 -9.02 -17.41 2.08
N PRO A 116 -10.35 -17.25 1.99
CA PRO A 116 -10.95 -16.39 0.97
C PRO A 116 -10.51 -14.92 1.09
N LEU A 117 -10.40 -14.41 2.33
CA LEU A 117 -9.98 -13.03 2.59
C LEU A 117 -8.48 -12.83 2.30
N ILE A 118 -7.64 -13.75 2.78
CA ILE A 118 -6.20 -13.74 2.49
C ILE A 118 -5.94 -13.95 0.99
N GLY A 119 -6.73 -14.81 0.35
CA GLY A 119 -6.67 -15.07 -1.08
C GLY A 119 -7.04 -13.83 -1.90
N LEU A 120 -8.08 -13.09 -1.51
CA LEU A 120 -8.43 -11.82 -2.12
C LEU A 120 -7.31 -10.78 -1.96
N ILE A 121 -6.73 -10.67 -0.77
CA ILE A 121 -5.56 -9.79 -0.52
C ILE A 121 -4.40 -10.20 -1.42
N GLY A 122 -4.03 -11.48 -1.43
CA GLY A 122 -2.94 -12.03 -2.23
C GLY A 122 -3.17 -11.84 -3.73
N TYR A 123 -4.39 -12.07 -4.21
CA TYR A 123 -4.80 -11.86 -5.60
C TYR A 123 -4.59 -10.40 -6.02
N MET A 124 -5.10 -9.45 -5.22
CA MET A 124 -4.91 -8.04 -5.52
C MET A 124 -3.43 -7.67 -5.48
N LEU A 125 -2.67 -8.09 -4.46
CA LEU A 125 -1.23 -7.80 -4.37
C LEU A 125 -0.46 -8.39 -5.57
N LEU A 126 -0.81 -9.59 -6.02
CA LEU A 126 -0.22 -10.23 -7.20
C LEU A 126 -0.57 -9.46 -8.48
N MET A 127 -1.82 -9.02 -8.64
CA MET A 127 -2.22 -8.15 -9.74
C MET A 127 -1.39 -6.86 -9.74
N HIS A 128 -1.14 -6.24 -8.58
CA HIS A 128 -0.31 -5.05 -8.47
C HIS A 128 1.19 -5.29 -8.65
N LEU A 129 1.64 -6.54 -8.49
CA LEU A 129 3.02 -6.92 -8.80
C LEU A 129 3.25 -6.94 -10.31
N ILE A 130 2.25 -7.40 -11.07
CA ILE A 130 2.28 -7.48 -12.54
C ILE A 130 1.92 -6.14 -13.17
N MET A 131 0.94 -5.45 -12.61
CA MET A 131 0.50 -4.13 -13.05
C MET A 131 1.28 -3.00 -12.35
N LEU A 132 0.87 -1.75 -12.60
CA LEU A 132 1.39 -0.60 -11.90
C LEU A 132 0.85 -0.55 -10.45
N ALA A 133 1.74 -0.62 -9.46
CA ALA A 133 1.38 -0.46 -8.05
C ALA A 133 1.26 1.03 -7.68
N LEU A 134 0.03 1.55 -7.62
CA LEU A 134 -0.25 2.87 -7.06
C LEU A 134 -0.94 2.72 -5.69
N PRO A 135 -0.67 3.60 -4.71
CA PRO A 135 -1.31 3.54 -3.39
C PRO A 135 -2.85 3.50 -3.46
N ARG A 136 -3.44 4.20 -4.44
CA ARG A 136 -4.90 4.23 -4.67
C ARG A 136 -5.49 2.86 -5.02
N TYR A 137 -4.70 1.95 -5.57
CA TYR A 137 -5.19 0.63 -5.97
C TYR A 137 -5.03 -0.43 -4.87
N ILE A 138 -4.25 -0.13 -3.83
CA ILE A 138 -4.17 -0.93 -2.60
C ILE A 138 -5.31 -0.56 -1.64
N PHE A 139 -5.87 0.65 -1.77
CA PHE A 139 -6.96 1.13 -0.92
C PHE A 139 -8.18 0.17 -0.80
N PRO A 140 -8.64 -0.51 -1.87
CA PRO A 140 -9.72 -1.49 -1.77
C PRO A 140 -9.43 -2.69 -0.85
N LEU A 141 -8.18 -2.91 -0.43
CA LEU A 141 -7.82 -3.94 0.54
C LEU A 141 -8.14 -3.54 1.99
N TYR A 142 -8.26 -2.25 2.31
CA TYR A 142 -8.47 -1.82 3.71
C TYR A 142 -9.73 -2.40 4.36
N PRO A 143 -10.91 -2.44 3.70
CA PRO A 143 -12.09 -3.08 4.30
C PRO A 143 -11.83 -4.53 4.69
N VAL A 144 -11.15 -5.30 3.83
CA VAL A 144 -10.80 -6.70 4.09
C VAL A 144 -9.81 -6.82 5.26
N MET A 145 -8.79 -5.95 5.29
CA MET A 145 -7.83 -5.90 6.38
C MET A 145 -8.48 -5.54 7.72
N TRP A 146 -9.45 -4.63 7.73
CA TRP A 146 -10.21 -4.27 8.93
C TRP A 146 -11.19 -5.36 9.38
N VAL A 147 -11.78 -6.12 8.45
CA VAL A 147 -12.54 -7.34 8.78
C VAL A 147 -11.63 -8.37 9.45
N LEU A 148 -10.43 -8.59 8.91
CA LEU A 148 -9.44 -9.47 9.53
C LEU A 148 -8.97 -8.93 10.89
N ALA A 149 -8.85 -7.61 11.05
CA ALA A 149 -8.47 -6.97 12.30
C ALA A 149 -9.45 -7.32 13.43
N ALA A 150 -10.76 -7.41 13.15
CA ALA A 150 -11.75 -7.88 14.12
C ALA A 150 -11.41 -9.27 14.70
N GLY A 151 -10.71 -10.11 13.92
CA GLY A 151 -10.20 -11.41 14.33
C GLY A 151 -9.27 -11.40 15.53
N VAL A 152 -8.61 -10.27 15.82
CA VAL A 152 -7.75 -10.08 17.01
C VAL A 152 -8.53 -10.32 18.31
N TRP A 153 -9.79 -9.87 18.36
CA TRP A 153 -10.64 -9.94 19.56
C TRP A 153 -11.49 -11.20 19.63
N ILE A 154 -11.50 -12.05 18.60
CA ILE A 154 -12.26 -13.29 18.63
C ILE A 154 -11.63 -14.22 19.70
N PRO A 155 -12.42 -14.67 20.70
CA PRO A 155 -11.94 -15.63 21.69
C PRO A 155 -11.54 -16.93 20.99
N ARG A 156 -10.36 -17.46 21.33
CA ARG A 156 -10.02 -18.83 20.94
C ARG A 156 -10.92 -19.75 21.74
N ARG A 157 -12.01 -20.23 21.16
CA ARG A 157 -12.75 -21.34 21.76
C ARG A 157 -11.77 -22.52 21.82
N ALA A 158 -11.55 -23.05 23.02
CA ALA A 158 -10.79 -24.28 23.20
C ALA A 158 -11.48 -25.36 22.35
N GLN A 159 -10.75 -25.88 21.37
CA GLN A 159 -11.11 -27.12 20.68
C GLN A 159 -10.46 -28.25 21.45
#